data_AF-D6ZCL3-F1
#
_entry.id   AF-D6ZCL3-F1
#
_cell.length_a   1.000
_cell.length_b   1.000
_cell.length_c   1.000
_cell.angle_alpha   90.00
_cell.angle_beta   90.00
_cell.angle_gamma   90.00
#
_symmetry.space_group_name_H-M   'P 1'
#
loop_
_entity.id
_entity.type
_entity.pdbx_description
1 polymer ?
#
loop_
_entity_poly.entity_id
_entity_poly.type
_entity_poly.pdbx_seq_one_letter_code
_entity_poly.pdbx_strand_id
1 'polypeptide(L)'
;MPSERFAASWWTLGFGGAMILQGVFRKQFAEHTFWGYNGGWQREIAVWNLGTVVTALSLAKEPEAPARAQVRGYAVLSALFAVNHLAAAARSPRSWGHWAAAGANAAGLAVGLPALLRARKAS
;
A
#
# COMPACT_ATOMS: atom_id res chain seq x y z
N MET A 1 23.54 17.30 -12.26
CA MET A 1 22.12 16.91 -12.18
C MET A 1 21.97 15.81 -11.13
N PRO A 2 20.87 15.75 -10.37
CA PRO A 2 20.67 14.68 -9.39
C PRO A 2 20.65 13.30 -10.05
N SER A 3 21.17 12.28 -9.35
CA SER A 3 21.14 10.90 -9.85
C SER A 3 19.76 10.26 -9.66
N GLU A 4 19.47 9.21 -10.43
CA GLU A 4 18.21 8.45 -10.31
C GLU A 4 18.03 7.87 -8.89
N ARG A 5 19.11 7.37 -8.28
CA ARG A 5 19.09 6.86 -6.90
C ARG A 5 18.69 7.95 -5.91
N PHE A 6 19.24 9.16 -6.07
CA PHE A 6 18.88 10.29 -5.23
C PHE A 6 17.40 10.66 -5.39
N ALA A 7 16.90 10.71 -6.63
CA ALA A 7 15.49 10.97 -6.90
C ALA A 7 14.58 9.89 -6.28
N ALA A 8 14.93 8.61 -6.41
CA ALA A 8 14.17 7.50 -5.85
C ALA A 8 14.11 7.55 -4.31
N SER A 9 15.24 7.83 -3.64
CA SER A 9 15.27 8.03 -2.19
C SER A 9 14.40 9.19 -1.75
N TRP A 10 14.44 10.31 -2.48
CA TRP A 10 13.65 11.50 -2.19
C TRP A 10 12.14 11.23 -2.33
N TRP A 11 11.72 10.57 -3.40
CA TRP A 11 10.33 10.14 -3.57
C TRP A 11 9.89 9.15 -2.50
N THR A 12 10.74 8.19 -2.13
CA THR A 12 10.44 7.22 -1.05
C THR A 12 10.20 7.92 0.28
N LEU A 13 11.00 8.94 0.61
CA LEU A 13 10.79 9.77 1.79
C LEU A 13 9.47 10.56 1.72
N GLY A 14 9.15 11.14 0.56
CA GLY A 14 7.87 11.83 0.33
C GLY A 14 6.66 10.91 0.52
N PHE A 15 6.69 9.70 -0.05
CA PHE A 15 5.64 8.71 0.14
C PHE A 15 5.55 8.24 1.60
N GLY A 16 6.68 8.03 2.27
CA GLY A 16 6.71 7.72 3.71
C GLY A 16 6.10 8.84 4.56
N GLY A 17 6.39 10.10 4.24
CA GLY A 17 5.77 11.26 4.90
C GLY A 17 4.26 11.30 4.68
N ALA A 18 3.81 11.15 3.43
CA ALA A 18 2.38 11.11 3.10
C ALA A 18 1.66 9.95 3.80
N MET A 19 2.29 8.77 3.88
CA MET A 19 1.79 7.62 4.63
C MET A 19 1.55 7.95 6.10
N ILE A 20 2.51 8.61 6.76
CA ILE A 20 2.40 8.95 8.18
C ILE A 20 1.34 10.04 8.39
N LEU A 21 1.36 11.11 7.60
CA LEU A 21 0.40 12.21 7.72
C LEU A 21 -1.04 11.74 7.49
N GLN A 22 -1.27 10.96 6.43
CA GLN A 22 -2.60 10.46 6.07
C GLN A 22 -3.00 9.21 6.86
N GLY A 23 -2.05 8.50 7.48
CA GLY A 23 -2.28 7.28 8.24
C GLY A 23 -2.48 7.52 9.73
N VAL A 24 -1.76 8.48 10.31
CA VAL A 24 -1.74 8.77 11.75
C VAL A 24 -2.38 10.12 12.05
N PHE A 25 -1.96 11.19 11.34
CA PHE A 25 -2.38 12.57 11.59
C PHE A 25 -3.51 13.04 10.66
N ARG A 26 -4.43 12.14 10.30
CA ARG A 26 -5.38 12.36 9.19
C ARG A 26 -6.30 13.56 9.39
N LYS A 27 -6.73 13.81 10.63
CA LYS A 27 -7.61 14.95 10.98
C LYS A 27 -6.84 16.27 10.90
N GLN A 28 -5.67 16.31 11.53
CA GLN A 28 -4.78 17.48 11.52
C GLN A 28 -4.35 17.82 10.09
N PHE A 29 -4.00 16.81 9.29
CA PHE A 29 -3.70 17.01 7.88
C PHE A 29 -4.92 17.59 7.14
N ALA A 30 -6.10 17.03 7.34
CA ALA A 30 -7.32 17.46 6.67
C ALA A 30 -7.70 18.92 6.97
N GLU A 31 -7.48 19.39 8.20
CA GLU A 31 -7.74 20.77 8.63
C GLU A 31 -6.93 21.81 7.83
N HIS A 32 -5.79 21.39 7.28
CA HIS A 32 -4.90 22.24 6.49
C HIS A 32 -5.02 22.00 4.98
N THR A 33 -6.09 21.35 4.51
CA THR A 33 -6.32 21.13 3.08
C THR A 33 -7.73 21.49 2.65
N PHE A 34 -7.87 21.93 1.40
CA PHE A 34 -9.18 22.19 0.79
C PHE A 34 -10.07 20.94 0.68
N TRP A 35 -9.46 19.75 0.68
CA TRP A 35 -10.18 18.47 0.51
C TRP A 35 -10.98 18.04 1.75
N GLY A 36 -10.69 18.62 2.91
CA GLY A 36 -11.36 18.28 4.17
C GLY A 36 -11.08 16.85 4.66
N TYR A 37 -11.86 16.41 5.65
CA TYR A 37 -11.66 15.11 6.30
C TYR A 37 -12.49 14.00 5.66
N ASN A 38 -11.82 12.99 5.13
CA ASN A 38 -12.43 11.72 4.73
C ASN A 38 -11.56 10.55 5.22
N GLY A 39 -11.90 10.03 6.39
CA GLY A 39 -11.10 9.00 7.06
C GLY A 39 -10.93 7.71 6.25
N GLY A 40 -11.89 7.35 5.39
CA GLY A 40 -11.78 6.19 4.50
C GLY A 40 -10.73 6.42 3.42
N TRP A 41 -10.88 7.50 2.67
CA TRP A 41 -9.96 7.89 1.60
C TRP A 41 -8.52 8.12 2.10
N GLN A 42 -8.35 8.75 3.26
CA GLN A 42 -7.02 9.04 3.83
C GLN A 42 -6.31 7.75 4.28
N ARG A 43 -7.06 6.77 4.81
CA ARG A 43 -6.53 5.43 5.06
C ARG A 43 -6.06 4.77 3.78
N GLU A 44 -6.85 4.85 2.71
CA GLU A 44 -6.45 4.28 1.43
C GLU A 44 -5.18 4.93 0.86
N ILE A 45 -5.03 6.25 0.97
CA ILE A 45 -3.78 6.94 0.61
C ILE A 45 -2.60 6.42 1.43
N ALA A 46 -2.78 6.24 2.74
CA ALA A 46 -1.72 5.72 3.59
C ALA A 46 -1.33 4.28 3.17
N VAL A 47 -2.30 3.44 2.84
CA VAL A 47 -2.07 2.08 2.33
C VAL A 47 -1.30 2.12 1.01
N TRP A 48 -1.76 2.92 0.03
CA TRP A 48 -1.07 3.09 -1.26
C TRP A 48 0.40 3.47 -1.08
N ASN A 49 0.68 4.45 -0.23
CA ASN A 49 2.04 4.90 0.03
C ASN A 49 2.90 3.84 0.73
N LEU A 50 2.34 3.08 1.69
CA LEU A 50 3.06 1.99 2.34
C LEU A 50 3.48 0.91 1.35
N GLY A 51 2.59 0.52 0.43
CA GLY A 51 2.92 -0.42 -0.64
C GLY A 51 4.07 0.05 -1.51
N THR A 52 4.04 1.32 -1.94
CA THR A 52 5.11 1.95 -2.72
C THR A 52 6.44 1.95 -1.96
N VAL A 53 6.43 2.30 -0.67
CA VAL A 53 7.63 2.28 0.19
C VAL A 53 8.17 0.86 0.32
N VAL A 54 7.32 -0.15 0.52
CA VAL A 54 7.75 -1.56 0.60
C VAL A 54 8.37 -2.04 -0.71
N THR A 55 7.81 -1.67 -1.86
CA THR A 55 8.41 -1.94 -3.17
C THR A 55 9.77 -1.28 -3.30
N ALA A 56 9.88 0.02 -3.00
CA ALA A 56 11.12 0.77 -3.11
C ALA A 56 12.23 0.22 -2.18
N LEU A 57 11.90 -0.11 -0.93
CA LEU A 57 12.84 -0.72 0.00
C LEU A 57 13.24 -2.14 -0.42
N SER A 58 12.33 -2.90 -1.03
CA SER A 58 12.67 -4.22 -1.59
C SER A 58 13.59 -4.11 -2.80
N LEU A 59 13.34 -3.16 -3.71
CA LEU A 59 14.22 -2.87 -4.85
C LEU A 59 15.62 -2.43 -4.39
N ALA A 60 15.70 -1.64 -3.33
CA ALA A 60 16.99 -1.22 -2.77
C ALA A 60 17.80 -2.39 -2.16
N LYS A 61 17.11 -3.42 -1.66
CA LYS A 61 17.73 -4.62 -1.06
C LYS A 61 18.09 -5.69 -2.09
N GLU A 62 17.27 -5.85 -3.13
CA GLU A 62 17.39 -6.90 -4.15
C GLU A 62 17.19 -6.28 -5.55
N PRO A 63 18.13 -5.43 -6.02
CA PRO A 63 17.99 -4.69 -7.28
C PRO A 63 17.86 -5.59 -8.52
N GLU A 64 18.41 -6.80 -8.45
CA GLU A 64 18.31 -7.85 -9.47
C GLU A 64 16.94 -8.54 -9.54
N ALA A 65 16.04 -8.31 -8.57
CA ALA A 65 14.74 -8.98 -8.47
C ALA A 65 13.53 -8.02 -8.49
N PRO A 66 13.38 -7.16 -9.52
CA PRO A 66 12.34 -6.11 -9.54
C PRO A 66 10.92 -6.66 -9.48
N ALA A 67 10.65 -7.79 -10.14
CA ALA A 67 9.35 -8.45 -10.07
C ALA A 67 9.00 -8.90 -8.64
N ARG A 68 9.98 -9.43 -7.90
CA ARG A 68 9.77 -9.85 -6.50
C ARG A 68 9.51 -8.66 -5.60
N ALA A 69 10.26 -7.57 -5.79
CA ALA A 69 10.04 -6.33 -5.05
C ALA A 69 8.62 -5.77 -5.29
N GLN A 70 8.16 -5.77 -6.55
CA GLN A 70 6.79 -5.36 -6.89
C GLN A 70 5.74 -6.24 -6.22
N VAL A 71 5.91 -7.57 -6.27
CA VAL A 71 4.97 -8.51 -5.63
C VAL A 71 4.93 -8.33 -4.11
N ARG A 72 6.04 -7.98 -3.45
CA ARG A 72 6.05 -7.66 -2.01
C ARG A 72 5.20 -6.43 -1.70
N GLY A 73 5.34 -5.35 -2.47
CA GLY A 73 4.50 -4.16 -2.31
C GLY A 73 3.03 -4.45 -2.57
N TYR A 74 2.71 -5.19 -3.65
CA TYR A 74 1.34 -5.61 -3.95
C TYR A 74 0.75 -6.50 -2.86
N ALA A 75 1.51 -7.42 -2.27
CA ALA A 75 1.04 -8.23 -1.16
C ALA A 75 0.65 -7.36 0.06
N VAL A 76 1.45 -6.34 0.38
CA VAL A 76 1.12 -5.41 1.47
C VAL A 76 -0.13 -4.59 1.13
N LEU A 77 -0.22 -4.05 -0.08
CA LEU A 77 -1.41 -3.32 -0.53
C LEU A 77 -2.66 -4.18 -0.44
N SER A 78 -2.63 -5.37 -1.03
CA SER A 78 -3.79 -6.26 -1.06
C SER A 78 -4.19 -6.73 0.34
N ALA A 79 -3.25 -7.02 1.24
CA ALA A 79 -3.58 -7.33 2.62
C ALA A 79 -4.32 -6.19 3.31
N LEU A 80 -3.80 -4.98 3.21
CA LEU A 80 -4.36 -3.83 3.92
C LEU A 80 -5.67 -3.34 3.29
N PHE A 81 -5.80 -3.37 1.97
CA PHE A 81 -7.08 -3.09 1.31
C PHE A 81 -8.13 -4.14 1.63
N ALA A 82 -7.79 -5.43 1.60
CA ALA A 82 -8.72 -6.48 1.99
C ALA A 82 -9.28 -6.23 3.39
N VAL A 83 -8.41 -5.94 4.37
CA VAL A 83 -8.83 -5.60 5.74
C VAL A 83 -9.65 -4.31 5.80
N ASN A 84 -9.21 -3.23 5.14
CA ASN A 84 -9.90 -1.93 5.18
C ASN A 84 -11.31 -2.01 4.58
N HIS A 85 -11.46 -2.66 3.42
CA HIS A 85 -12.76 -2.84 2.79
C HIS A 85 -13.62 -3.86 3.52
N LEU A 86 -13.07 -4.95 4.05
CA LEU A 86 -13.83 -5.90 4.86
C LEU A 86 -14.39 -5.25 6.13
N ALA A 87 -13.59 -4.42 6.81
CA ALA A 87 -14.05 -3.67 7.98
C ALA A 87 -15.17 -2.66 7.63
N ALA A 88 -15.10 -2.01 6.47
CA ALA A 88 -16.16 -1.11 6.00
C ALA A 88 -17.43 -1.88 5.61
N ALA A 89 -17.29 -3.00 4.91
CA ALA A 89 -18.38 -3.90 4.53
C ALA A 89 -19.10 -4.46 5.76
N ALA A 90 -18.36 -4.87 6.79
CA ALA A 90 -18.95 -5.34 8.06
C ALA A 90 -19.81 -4.28 8.76
N ARG A 91 -19.46 -2.99 8.61
CA ARG A 91 -20.22 -1.86 9.18
C ARG A 91 -21.40 -1.43 8.32
N SER A 92 -21.30 -1.58 7.00
CA SER A 92 -22.36 -1.28 6.04
C SER A 92 -22.51 -2.43 5.04
N PRO A 93 -23.17 -3.54 5.41
CA PRO A 93 -23.19 -4.75 4.59
C PRO A 93 -23.84 -4.58 3.21
N ARG A 94 -24.72 -3.58 3.06
CA ARG A 94 -25.38 -3.26 1.78
C ARG A 94 -24.46 -2.54 0.79
N SER A 95 -23.31 -2.03 1.23
CA SER A 95 -22.31 -1.35 0.38
C SER A 95 -21.46 -2.38 -0.38
N TRP A 96 -22.05 -2.98 -1.42
CA TRP A 96 -21.47 -4.10 -2.18
C TRP A 96 -20.06 -3.83 -2.74
N GLY A 97 -19.73 -2.56 -3.05
CA GLY A 97 -18.40 -2.19 -3.54
C GLY A 97 -17.27 -2.54 -2.56
N HIS A 98 -17.52 -2.50 -1.25
CA HIS A 98 -16.52 -2.93 -0.26
C HIS A 98 -16.32 -4.44 -0.25
N TRP A 99 -17.37 -5.24 -0.47
CA TRP A 99 -17.23 -6.70 -0.61
C TRP A 99 -16.42 -7.05 -1.85
N ALA A 100 -16.73 -6.43 -2.99
CA ALA A 100 -15.99 -6.63 -4.23
C ALA A 100 -14.50 -6.27 -4.08
N ALA A 101 -14.20 -5.11 -3.48
CA ALA A 101 -12.82 -4.69 -3.25
C ALA A 101 -12.09 -5.62 -2.27
N ALA A 102 -12.73 -6.08 -1.19
CA ALA A 102 -12.14 -7.03 -0.26
C ALA A 102 -11.83 -8.37 -0.94
N GLY A 103 -12.78 -8.91 -1.71
CA GLY A 103 -12.62 -10.16 -2.45
C GLY A 103 -11.52 -10.09 -3.51
N ALA A 104 -11.46 -9.01 -4.30
CA ALA A 104 -10.43 -8.82 -5.31
C ALA A 104 -9.02 -8.78 -4.70
N ASN A 105 -8.86 -8.09 -3.58
CA ASN A 105 -7.58 -8.03 -2.88
C ASN A 105 -7.21 -9.37 -2.21
N ALA A 106 -8.18 -10.11 -1.66
CA ALA A 106 -7.94 -11.46 -1.15
C ALA A 106 -7.49 -12.43 -2.25
N ALA A 107 -8.09 -12.35 -3.44
CA ALA A 107 -7.66 -13.12 -4.61
C ALA A 107 -6.23 -12.76 -5.04
N GLY A 108 -5.88 -11.46 -5.03
CA GLY A 108 -4.52 -11.00 -5.28
C GLY A 108 -3.49 -11.62 -4.32
N LEU A 109 -3.81 -11.70 -3.03
CA LEU A 109 -2.96 -12.37 -2.03
C LEU A 109 -2.80 -13.87 -2.28
N ALA A 110 -3.90 -14.54 -2.64
CA ALA A 110 -3.89 -15.97 -2.91
C ALA A 110 -2.95 -16.36 -4.07
N VAL A 111 -2.74 -15.44 -5.02
CA VAL A 111 -1.78 -15.63 -6.12
C VAL A 111 -0.37 -15.14 -5.75
N GLY A 112 -0.24 -13.96 -5.13
CA GLY A 112 1.04 -13.32 -4.86
C GLY A 112 1.86 -13.98 -3.74
N LEU A 113 1.22 -14.44 -2.66
CA LEU A 113 1.93 -15.03 -1.52
C LEU A 113 2.61 -16.36 -1.89
N PRO A 114 1.97 -17.32 -2.58
CA PRO A 114 2.65 -18.53 -3.03
C PRO A 114 3.84 -18.24 -3.94
N ALA A 115 3.76 -17.22 -4.81
CA ALA A 115 4.88 -16.83 -5.67
C ALA A 115 6.10 -16.38 -4.83
N LEU A 116 5.89 -15.54 -3.81
CA LEU A 116 6.95 -15.12 -2.89
C LEU A 116 7.54 -16.30 -2.09
N LEU A 117 6.70 -17.22 -1.63
CA LEU A 117 7.14 -18.37 -0.82
C LEU A 117 7.94 -19.39 -1.63
N ARG A 118 7.51 -19.70 -2.86
CA ARG A 118 8.27 -20.60 -3.77
C ARG A 118 9.64 -20.01 -4.07
N ALA A 119 9.69 -18.72 -4.34
CA ALA A 119 10.91 -18.03 -4.70
C ALA A 119 11.88 -17.87 -3.51
N ARG A 120 11.43 -18.02 -2.25
CA ARG A 120 12.29 -18.12 -1.05
C ARG A 120 12.88 -19.53 -0.86
N LYS A 121 12.18 -20.58 -1.29
CA LYS A 121 12.67 -21.96 -1.19
C LYS A 121 13.76 -22.28 -2.22
N ALA A 122 13.81 -21.51 -3.31
CA ALA A 122 14.75 -21.69 -4.41
C ALA A 122 16.05 -20.86 -4.27
N SER A 123 16.16 -20.03 -3.22
CA SER A 123 17.31 -19.18 -2.89
C SER A 123 18.01 -19.71 -1.65
#